data_AF-A6HCS5-F1
#
_entry.id   AF-A6HCS5-F1
#
_cell.length_a   1.000
_cell.length_b   1.000
_cell.length_c   1.000
_cell.angle_alpha   90.00
_cell.angle_beta   90.00
_cell.angle_gamma   90.00
#
_symmetry.space_group_name_H-M   'P 1'
#
loop_
_entity.id
_entity.type
_entity.pdbx_description
1 polymer ?
#
loop_
_entity_poly.entity_id
_entity_poly.type
_entity_poly.pdbx_seq_one_letter_code
_entity_poly.pdbx_strand_id
1 'polypeptide(L)'
;MLFLGDFNADCKYVKAHDWPSIRLRSSQVFKWLIPDSADTTVGNSDCAYDRIVVSGAHMRKSVKPQSASVHNFQEEFDLDQTQASGYATCEL
;
A
#
# COMPACT_ATOMS: atom_id res chain seq x y z
N MET A 1 14.72 -7.73 1.74
CA MET A 1 14.65 -6.38 1.16
C MET A 1 13.27 -5.81 1.43
N LEU A 2 13.15 -4.49 1.40
CA LEU A 2 11.91 -3.75 1.56
C LEU A 2 11.75 -2.84 0.33
N PHE A 3 10.57 -2.87 -0.28
CA PHE A 3 10.16 -1.97 -1.35
C PHE A 3 8.91 -1.23 -0.86
N LEU A 4 8.92 0.10 -0.91
CA LEU A 4 7.80 0.90 -0.45
C LEU A 4 7.62 2.18 -1.28
N GLY A 5 6.40 2.71 -1.25
CA GLY A 5 6.03 4.01 -1.83
C GLY A 5 4.79 3.92 -2.72
N ASP A 6 4.48 5.04 -3.37
CA ASP A 6 3.42 5.14 -4.37
C ASP A 6 3.82 4.33 -5.63
N PHE A 7 3.21 3.16 -5.79
CA PHE A 7 3.41 2.32 -6.97
C PHE A 7 2.33 2.56 -8.03
N ASN A 8 1.34 3.42 -7.75
CA ASN A 8 0.10 3.54 -8.52
C ASN A 8 -0.54 2.17 -8.79
N ALA A 9 -0.51 1.27 -7.81
CA ALA A 9 -0.75 -0.16 -8.01
C ALA A 9 -2.22 -0.59 -7.84
N ASP A 10 -3.16 0.19 -8.37
CA ASP A 10 -4.59 -0.14 -8.35
C ASP A 10 -5.41 0.68 -9.37
N CYS A 11 -6.73 0.51 -9.34
CA CYS A 11 -7.72 1.32 -10.03
C CYS A 11 -7.48 1.36 -11.55
N LYS A 12 -7.25 2.54 -12.11
CA LYS A 12 -7.10 2.72 -13.56
C LYS A 12 -5.70 2.33 -14.08
N TYR A 13 -4.71 2.26 -13.20
CA TYR A 13 -3.31 2.08 -13.57
C TYR A 13 -2.89 0.60 -13.58
N VAL A 14 -3.33 -0.17 -12.59
CA VAL A 14 -3.12 -1.63 -12.53
C VAL A 14 -4.46 -2.28 -12.28
N LYS A 15 -4.98 -3.00 -13.28
CA LYS A 15 -6.25 -3.73 -13.21
C LYS A 15 -6.01 -5.16 -12.77
N ALA A 16 -7.09 -5.85 -12.39
CA ALA A 16 -7.03 -7.24 -11.97
C ALA A 16 -6.29 -8.17 -12.95
N HIS A 17 -6.43 -7.94 -14.27
CA HIS A 17 -5.78 -8.73 -15.31
C HIS A 17 -4.29 -8.43 -15.51
N ASP A 18 -3.78 -7.32 -14.98
CA ASP A 18 -2.37 -6.94 -15.10
C ASP A 18 -1.51 -7.66 -14.05
N TRP A 19 -2.07 -7.97 -12.87
CA TRP A 19 -1.34 -8.57 -11.76
C TRP A 19 -0.54 -9.83 -12.09
N PRO A 20 -1.06 -10.79 -12.88
CA PRO A 20 -0.28 -11.98 -13.26
C PRO A 20 1.02 -11.66 -14.01
N SER A 21 1.07 -10.53 -14.73
CA SER A 21 2.25 -10.09 -15.50
C SER A 21 3.33 -9.39 -14.65
N ILE A 22 2.97 -8.92 -13.45
CA ILE A 22 3.87 -8.19 -12.56
C ILE A 22 4.65 -9.20 -11.72
N ARG A 23 5.93 -9.44 -12.06
CA ARG A 23 6.82 -10.40 -11.34
C ARG A 23 6.94 -10.11 -9.84
N LEU A 24 6.88 -8.84 -9.43
CA LEU A 24 6.89 -8.45 -8.01
C LEU A 24 5.65 -8.95 -7.26
N ARG A 25 4.55 -9.20 -7.97
CA ARG A 25 3.28 -9.72 -7.42
C ARG A 25 3.15 -11.24 -7.58
N SER A 26 3.45 -11.77 -8.76
CA SER A 26 3.21 -13.18 -9.09
C SER A 26 4.20 -14.15 -8.45
N SER A 27 5.38 -13.67 -8.04
CA SER A 27 6.37 -14.49 -7.34
C SER A 27 6.11 -14.58 -5.83
N GLN A 28 6.11 -15.81 -5.30
CA GLN A 28 5.97 -16.10 -3.86
C GLN A 28 7.14 -15.60 -2.99
N VAL A 29 8.22 -15.12 -3.63
CA VAL A 29 9.37 -14.52 -2.93
C VAL A 29 8.97 -13.20 -2.26
N PHE A 30 8.02 -12.48 -2.85
CA PHE A 30 7.57 -11.18 -2.38
C PHE A 30 6.27 -11.31 -1.60
N LYS A 31 6.22 -10.71 -0.43
CA LYS A 31 5.00 -10.60 0.37
C LYS A 31 4.55 -9.13 0.35
N TRP A 32 3.38 -8.92 -0.23
CA TRP A 32 2.68 -7.64 -0.19
C TRP A 32 1.95 -7.54 1.15
N LEU A 33 2.22 -6.48 1.89
CA LEU A 33 1.71 -6.25 3.25
C LEU A 33 0.47 -5.35 3.25
N ILE A 34 0.41 -4.40 2.31
CA ILE A 34 -0.80 -3.58 2.06
C ILE A 34 -1.66 -4.32 1.02
N PRO A 35 -2.90 -4.74 1.38
CA PRO A 35 -3.78 -5.49 0.49
C PRO A 35 -4.33 -4.60 -0.64
N ASP A 36 -4.91 -5.22 -1.67
CA ASP A 36 -5.59 -4.47 -2.75
C ASP A 36 -6.90 -3.81 -2.28
N SER A 37 -7.43 -4.23 -1.14
CA SER A 37 -8.66 -3.67 -0.56
C SER A 37 -8.38 -2.48 0.37
N ALA A 38 -7.14 -2.00 0.44
CA ALA A 38 -6.80 -0.84 1.26
C ALA A 38 -6.96 0.42 0.41
N ASP A 39 -7.63 1.43 0.97
CA ASP A 39 -7.58 2.78 0.40
C ASP A 39 -6.35 3.50 0.95
N THR A 40 -5.40 3.85 0.08
CA THR A 40 -4.20 4.62 0.45
C THR A 40 -4.27 6.06 -0.03
N THR A 41 -5.47 6.56 -0.32
CA THR A 41 -5.68 7.92 -0.79
C THR A 41 -6.32 8.77 0.30
N VAL A 42 -6.24 10.10 0.14
CA VAL A 42 -6.99 11.05 0.96
C VAL A 42 -8.09 11.67 0.11
N GLY A 43 -9.34 11.62 0.59
CA GLY A 43 -10.51 12.18 -0.10
C GLY A 43 -11.43 11.11 -0.71
N ASN A 44 -11.96 11.37 -1.90
CA ASN A 44 -13.07 10.60 -2.50
C ASN A 44 -12.62 9.54 -3.52
N SER A 45 -11.56 8.79 -3.21
CA SER A 45 -11.18 7.60 -3.97
C SER A 45 -11.09 6.38 -3.05
N ASP A 46 -10.99 5.20 -3.65
CA ASP A 46 -10.77 3.93 -2.96
C ASP A 46 -9.76 3.16 -3.81
N CYS A 47 -8.46 3.42 -3.57
CA CYS A 47 -7.38 2.88 -4.39
C CYS A 47 -6.15 2.54 -3.54
N ALA A 48 -5.60 1.34 -3.75
CA ALA A 48 -4.38 0.85 -3.12
C ALA A 48 -3.10 1.25 -3.89
N TYR A 49 -2.80 2.55 -3.99
CA TYR A 49 -1.63 3.04 -4.73
C TYR A 49 -0.31 2.80 -4.01
N ASP A 50 -0.25 3.13 -2.73
CA ASP A 50 0.93 2.98 -1.88
C ASP A 50 1.04 1.55 -1.39
N ARG A 51 2.24 0.99 -1.45
CA ARG A 51 2.47 -0.41 -1.15
C ARG A 51 3.67 -0.60 -0.28
N ILE A 52 3.62 -1.66 0.52
CA ILE A 52 4.78 -2.17 1.24
C ILE A 52 4.96 -3.64 0.84
N VAL A 53 6.13 -3.95 0.27
CA VAL A 53 6.47 -5.28 -0.22
C VAL A 53 7.79 -5.71 0.40
N VAL A 54 7.80 -6.89 1.01
CA VAL A 54 8.99 -7.46 1.66
C VAL A 54 9.44 -8.74 0.99
N SER A 55 10.76 -8.98 1.00
CA SER A 55 11.36 -10.23 0.53
C SER A 55 12.49 -10.69 1.46
N GLY A 56 12.78 -12.00 1.42
CA GLY A 56 13.85 -12.61 2.21
C GLY A 56 13.43 -12.94 3.65
N ALA A 57 13.98 -14.04 4.18
CA ALA A 57 13.55 -14.61 5.46
C ALA A 57 13.77 -13.66 6.66
N HIS A 58 14.86 -12.91 6.68
CA HIS A 58 15.16 -12.00 7.79
C HIS A 58 14.13 -10.87 7.87
N MET A 59 13.90 -10.14 6.77
CA MET A 59 12.92 -9.04 6.77
C MET A 59 11.51 -9.53 7.11
N ARG A 60 11.10 -10.69 6.57
CA ARG A 60 9.79 -11.27 6.87
C ARG A 60 9.60 -11.62 8.34
N LYS A 61 10.67 -11.97 9.07
CA LYS A 61 10.64 -12.23 10.51
C LYS A 61 10.69 -10.95 11.36
N SER A 62 11.26 -9.88 10.82
CA SER A 62 11.39 -8.59 11.52
C SER A 62 10.11 -7.75 11.48
N VAL A 63 9.20 -7.99 10.52
CA VAL A 63 7.89 -7.32 10.45
C VAL A 63 6.94 -7.94 11.46
N LYS A 64 6.33 -7.13 12.33
CA LYS A 64 5.31 -7.58 13.27
C LYS A 64 4.07 -8.01 12.46
N PRO A 65 3.46 -9.18 12.75
CA PRO A 65 2.24 -9.58 12.07
C PRO A 65 1.15 -8.51 12.20
N GLN A 66 0.49 -8.20 11.08
CA GLN A 66 -0.63 -7.24 10.99
C GLN A 66 -0.31 -5.81 11.43
N SER A 67 0.96 -5.42 11.50
CA SER A 67 1.34 -4.04 11.81
C SER A 67 1.32 -3.11 10.59
N ALA A 68 1.34 -3.67 9.37
CA ALA A 68 1.25 -2.88 8.17
C ALA A 68 -0.17 -2.32 7.98
N SER A 69 -0.31 -1.00 7.99
CA SER A 69 -1.59 -0.30 7.88
C SER A 69 -1.48 0.97 7.06
N VAL A 70 -2.64 1.49 6.66
CA VAL A 70 -2.77 2.84 6.12
C VAL A 70 -2.95 3.81 7.28
N HIS A 71 -2.20 4.88 7.26
CA HIS A 71 -2.28 5.97 8.21
C HIS A 71 -3.04 7.14 7.59
N ASN A 72 -4.33 7.24 7.91
CA ASN A 72 -5.19 8.33 7.45
C ASN A 72 -5.04 9.57 8.35
N PHE A 73 -4.06 10.40 8.03
CA PHE A 73 -3.78 11.63 8.78
C PHE A 73 -4.91 12.67 8.65
N GLN A 74 -5.76 12.59 7.63
CA GLN A 74 -6.92 13.47 7.53
C GLN A 74 -7.89 13.18 8.67
N GLU A 75 -8.15 11.90 8.94
CA GLU A 75 -8.99 11.46 10.05
C GLU A 75 -8.31 11.68 11.41
N GLU A 76 -7.02 11.34 11.54
CA GLU A 76 -6.31 11.47 12.82
C GLU A 76 -6.27 12.93 13.34
N PHE A 77 -6.07 13.88 12.42
CA PHE A 77 -5.93 15.30 12.78
C PHE A 77 -7.20 16.12 12.50
N ASP A 78 -8.33 15.49 12.21
CA ASP A 78 -9.61 16.14 11.90
C ASP A 78 -9.49 17.23 10.84
N LEU A 79 -8.77 16.94 9.76
CA LEU A 79 -8.49 17.89 8.68
C LEU A 79 -9.60 17.90 7.63
N ASP A 80 -9.91 19.08 7.12
CA ASP A 80 -10.74 19.20 5.93
C ASP A 80 -9.95 18.88 4.64
N GLN A 81 -10.68 18.73 3.54
CA GLN A 81 -10.09 18.42 2.23
C GLN A 81 -9.12 19.50 1.70
N THR A 82 -9.22 20.73 2.18
CA THR A 82 -8.31 21.82 1.78
C THR A 82 -6.99 21.77 2.54
N GLN A 83 -7.00 21.20 3.74
CA GLN A 83 -5.84 20.97 4.59
C GLN A 83 -5.13 19.65 4.26
N ALA A 84 -5.87 18.65 3.80
CA ALA A 84 -5.35 17.34 3.44
C ALA A 84 -5.69 16.99 1.98
N SER A 85 -4.66 16.93 1.14
CA SER A 85 -4.79 16.50 -0.27
C SER A 85 -3.60 15.62 -0.67
N GLY A 86 -3.86 14.53 -1.40
CA GLY A 86 -2.83 13.59 -1.85
C GLY A 86 -3.05 12.15 -1.37
N TYR A 87 -1.99 11.55 -0.83
CA TYR A 87 -1.92 10.12 -0.47
C TYR A 87 -1.91 9.91 1.04
N ALA A 88 -2.63 8.90 1.52
CA ALA A 88 -2.48 8.40 2.88
C ALA A 88 -1.20 7.55 2.94
N THR A 89 -0.42 7.67 4.02
CA THR A 89 0.88 6.99 4.08
C THR A 89 0.70 5.57 4.61
N CYS A 90 1.43 4.59 4.07
CA CYS A 90 1.49 3.26 4.69
C CYS A 90 2.65 3.16 5.69
N GLU A 91 2.41 2.48 6.81
CA GLU A 91 3.39 2.26 7.89
C GLU A 91 3.55 0.78 8.26
N LEU A 92 4.58 0.45 9.04
CA LEU A 92 4.97 -0.91 9.46
C LEU A 92 5.06 -1.05 10.97
#